data_AF-A0A660TF87-F1
#
_entry.id   AF-A0A660TF87-F1
#
_cell.length_a   1.000
_cell.length_b   1.000
_cell.length_c   1.000
_cell.angle_alpha   90.00
_cell.angle_beta   90.00
_cell.angle_gamma   90.00
#
_symmetry.space_group_name_H-M   'P 1'
#
loop_
_entity.id
_entity.type
_entity.pdbx_description
1 polymer ?
#
loop_
_entity_poly.entity_id
_entity_poly.type
_entity_poly.pdbx_seq_one_letter_code
_entity_poly.pdbx_strand_id
1 'polypeptide(L)'
;MRKIITILLVIAIVLGLAGCGRMGGRSPVLEKKASLLDTISRRGVLKVGLSTFVPWAMNDKNGVLIGFEVDVARRLAEDMGVDVEFIPTKWSGIIPALLTGKFDVIIGGMGIRPDRNLKVNFSIPYDYSGMSIVASKEMAAGFNTLEAFNRKDVIVAARIGTTAAAAAEKYMPLAEKRLFDDESQAIQELLTGRAHAVIASAPMPAYQAIQYSDKLFLPLEENFTKEPIGFALQKGDYDLMNFFNNWITVVDAEGWLKERKHYWFGTQDWQSLVQ
;
A
#
# COMPACT_ATOMS: atom_id res chain seq x y z
N MET A 1 -21.33 81.45 32.49
CA MET A 1 -20.50 81.49 31.26
C MET A 1 -19.08 80.92 31.43
N ARG A 2 -18.38 81.07 32.56
CA ARG A 2 -17.03 80.47 32.77
C ARG A 2 -16.99 78.94 32.89
N LYS A 3 -18.05 78.27 33.35
CA LYS A 3 -18.07 76.79 33.49
C LYS A 3 -18.35 76.02 32.19
N ILE A 4 -18.92 76.67 31.17
CA ILE A 4 -19.22 76.03 29.87
C ILE A 4 -18.00 76.04 28.95
N ILE A 5 -17.15 77.07 29.04
CA ILE A 5 -15.90 77.18 28.26
C ILE A 5 -14.85 76.14 28.71
N THR A 6 -14.89 75.73 29.98
CA THR A 6 -13.93 74.74 30.52
C THR A 6 -14.25 73.31 30.05
N ILE A 7 -15.52 73.00 29.77
CA ILE A 7 -15.95 71.67 29.31
C ILE A 7 -15.66 71.48 27.80
N LEU A 8 -15.72 72.55 27.02
CA LEU A 8 -15.40 72.53 25.59
C LEU A 8 -13.89 72.37 25.31
N LEU A 9 -13.01 72.83 26.20
CA LEU A 9 -11.55 72.67 26.02
C LEU A 9 -11.05 71.25 26.33
N VAL A 10 -11.76 70.50 27.18
CA VAL A 10 -11.37 69.12 27.54
C VAL A 10 -11.80 68.12 26.45
N ILE A 11 -12.91 68.38 25.75
CA ILE A 11 -13.39 67.51 24.65
C ILE A 11 -12.51 67.65 23.40
N ALA A 12 -11.89 68.80 23.16
CA ALA A 12 -10.98 69.01 22.03
C ALA A 12 -9.62 68.29 22.18
N ILE A 13 -9.20 67.92 23.39
CA ILE A 13 -7.96 67.18 23.64
C ILE A 13 -8.16 65.66 23.50
N VAL A 14 -9.39 65.16 23.68
CA VAL A 14 -9.70 63.72 23.50
C VAL A 14 -9.85 63.33 22.02
N LEU A 15 -10.07 64.28 21.12
CA LEU A 15 -10.17 64.03 19.66
C LEU A 15 -8.83 64.14 18.90
N GLY A 16 -7.72 64.46 19.58
CA GLY A 16 -6.39 64.61 18.97
C GLY A 16 -5.52 63.34 18.91
N LEU A 17 -5.99 62.22 19.46
CA LEU A 17 -5.26 60.93 19.47
C LEU A 17 -5.82 59.89 18.50
N ALA A 18 -6.51 60.32 17.45
CA ALA A 18 -6.61 59.56 16.20
C ALA A 18 -5.30 59.66 15.40
N GLY A 19 -4.17 59.46 16.08
CA GLY A 19 -2.87 59.28 15.44
C GLY A 19 -2.83 57.87 14.87
N CYS A 20 -2.65 57.78 13.56
CA CYS A 20 -2.32 56.60 12.76
C CYS A 20 -1.67 55.44 13.53
N GLY A 21 -2.47 54.66 14.26
CA GLY A 21 -2.12 53.32 14.67
C GLY A 21 -2.31 52.47 13.42
N ARG A 22 -1.22 52.22 12.69
CA ARG A 22 -1.17 51.14 11.69
C ARG A 22 -1.81 49.92 12.33
N MET A 23 -3.04 49.62 11.90
CA MET A 23 -3.73 48.38 12.18
C MET A 23 -2.98 47.32 11.35
N GLY A 24 -1.78 46.99 11.82
CA GLY A 24 -1.09 45.77 11.47
C GLY A 24 -1.92 44.66 12.06
N GLY A 25 -3.02 44.34 11.38
CA GLY A 25 -3.65 43.06 11.47
C GLY A 25 -2.58 42.05 11.10
N ARG A 26 -1.84 41.57 12.11
CA ARG A 26 -1.36 40.21 12.08
C ARG A 26 -2.63 39.38 12.05
N SER A 27 -3.13 39.14 10.84
CA SER A 27 -3.87 37.92 10.57
C SER A 27 -3.14 36.82 11.30
N PRO A 28 -3.82 35.94 12.05
CA PRO A 28 -3.15 34.75 12.55
C PRO A 28 -2.56 34.09 11.31
N VAL A 29 -1.23 34.16 11.18
CA VAL A 29 -0.51 33.31 10.25
C VAL A 29 -0.87 31.94 10.77
N LEU A 30 -1.79 31.26 10.07
CA LEU A 30 -1.99 29.84 10.26
C LEU A 30 -0.59 29.28 10.18
N GLU A 31 -0.01 28.87 11.32
CA GLU A 31 1.23 28.13 11.33
C GLU A 31 0.97 26.94 10.42
N LYS A 32 1.51 27.00 9.20
CA LYS A 32 1.37 25.94 8.22
C LYS A 32 2.13 24.78 8.86
N LYS A 33 1.41 23.89 9.53
CA LYS A 33 1.96 22.64 10.04
C LYS A 33 2.75 22.04 8.88
N ALA A 34 4.05 21.86 9.09
CA ALA A 34 4.92 21.39 8.02
C ALA A 34 4.35 20.10 7.44
N SER A 35 4.31 20.00 6.11
CA SER A 35 3.83 18.79 5.46
C SER A 35 4.74 17.62 5.82
N LEU A 36 4.22 16.40 5.70
CA LEU A 36 5.03 15.19 5.79
C LEU A 36 6.09 15.18 4.70
N LEU A 37 5.79 15.74 3.52
CA LEU A 37 6.78 15.94 2.46
C LEU A 37 7.97 16.81 2.93
N ASP A 38 7.71 17.96 3.55
CA ASP A 38 8.76 18.83 4.13
C ASP A 38 9.53 18.12 5.25
N THR A 39 8.83 17.25 5.99
CA THR A 39 9.43 16.47 7.08
C THR A 39 10.37 15.40 6.54
N ILE A 40 9.95 14.67 5.50
CA ILE A 40 10.78 13.67 4.81
C ILE A 40 12.00 14.35 4.18
N SER A 41 11.80 15.45 3.45
CA SER A 41 12.88 16.19 2.79
C SER A 41 13.92 16.70 3.79
N ARG A 42 13.50 17.30 4.90
CA ARG A 42 14.43 17.76 5.96
C ARG A 42 15.13 16.62 6.69
N ARG A 43 14.44 15.50 6.90
CA ARG A 43 15.01 14.32 7.54
C ARG A 43 15.98 13.58 6.62
N GLY A 44 15.84 13.73 5.31
CA GLY A 44 16.66 13.03 4.31
C GLY A 44 16.33 11.54 4.18
N VAL A 45 15.21 11.07 4.74
CA VAL A 45 14.85 9.64 4.73
C VAL A 45 13.34 9.46 4.55
N LEU A 46 12.92 8.69 3.54
CA LEU A 46 11.58 8.17 3.35
C LEU A 46 11.44 6.81 4.07
N LYS A 47 10.55 6.72 5.04
CA LYS A 47 10.27 5.48 5.77
C LYS A 47 9.13 4.73 5.09
N VAL A 48 9.40 3.52 4.64
CA VAL A 48 8.47 2.70 3.85
C VAL A 48 8.10 1.44 4.63
N GLY A 49 6.81 1.31 4.95
CA GLY A 49 6.24 0.09 5.50
C GLY A 49 5.91 -0.92 4.39
N LEU A 50 6.36 -2.16 4.56
CA LEU A 50 6.04 -3.26 3.65
C LEU A 50 5.86 -4.59 4.39
N SER A 51 5.14 -5.52 3.79
CA SER A 51 5.14 -6.94 4.18
C SER A 51 5.91 -7.72 3.12
N THR A 52 6.64 -8.75 3.54
CA THR A 52 7.29 -9.65 2.59
C THR A 52 6.26 -10.57 1.92
N PHE A 53 6.41 -10.74 0.60
CA PHE A 53 5.62 -11.57 -0.30
C PHE A 53 6.37 -11.65 -1.64
N VAL A 54 6.51 -12.85 -2.23
CA VAL A 54 7.30 -13.06 -3.46
C VAL A 54 6.45 -12.79 -4.71
N PRO A 55 6.93 -12.06 -5.75
CA PRO A 55 8.20 -11.35 -5.88
C PRO A 55 8.12 -9.84 -5.52
N TRP A 56 7.11 -9.45 -4.75
CA TRP A 56 6.79 -8.06 -4.43
C TRP A 56 7.81 -7.44 -3.47
N ALA A 57 8.11 -8.12 -2.36
CA ALA A 57 9.17 -7.76 -1.42
C ALA A 57 9.65 -9.01 -0.68
N MET A 58 10.95 -9.29 -0.70
CA MET A 58 11.54 -10.48 -0.09
C MET A 58 13.00 -10.22 0.26
N ASN A 59 13.59 -11.13 1.05
CA ASN A 59 15.03 -11.09 1.29
C ASN A 59 15.74 -11.92 0.22
N ASP A 60 16.85 -11.41 -0.29
CA ASP A 60 17.83 -12.20 -1.01
C ASP A 60 18.60 -13.13 -0.05
N LYS A 61 19.49 -13.96 -0.58
CA LYS A 61 20.34 -14.87 0.21
C LYS A 61 21.26 -14.19 1.22
N ASN A 62 21.52 -12.89 1.05
CA ASN A 62 22.35 -12.10 1.95
C ASN A 62 21.51 -11.36 3.01
N GLY A 63 20.18 -11.52 3.00
CA GLY A 63 19.26 -10.82 3.90
C GLY A 63 18.91 -9.40 3.45
N VAL A 64 19.25 -9.01 2.22
CA VAL A 64 18.93 -7.70 1.64
C VAL A 64 17.53 -7.73 1.06
N LEU A 65 16.72 -6.72 1.37
CA LEU A 65 15.40 -6.57 0.76
C LEU A 65 15.52 -6.29 -0.74
N ILE A 66 14.80 -7.09 -1.52
CA ILE A 66 14.66 -7.01 -2.97
C ILE A 66 13.19 -7.26 -3.36
N GLY A 67 12.81 -6.92 -4.59
CA GLY A 67 11.46 -7.13 -5.12
C GLY A 67 10.92 -5.87 -5.79
N PHE A 68 9.78 -6.02 -6.47
CA PHE A 68 9.15 -4.92 -7.21
C PHE A 68 8.86 -3.69 -6.34
N GLU A 69 8.27 -3.90 -5.16
CA GLU A 69 7.91 -2.82 -4.22
C GLU A 69 9.16 -2.12 -3.66
N VAL A 70 10.24 -2.89 -3.49
CA VAL A 70 11.52 -2.37 -3.02
C VAL A 70 12.15 -1.48 -4.08
N ASP A 71 12.10 -1.88 -5.35
CA ASP A 71 12.60 -1.06 -6.46
C ASP A 71 11.78 0.21 -6.65
N VAL A 72 10.45 0.10 -6.59
CA VAL A 72 9.53 1.25 -6.66
C VAL A 72 9.85 2.26 -5.56
N ALA A 73 10.01 1.78 -4.32
CA ALA A 73 10.36 2.63 -3.18
C ALA A 73 11.77 3.25 -3.30
N ARG A 74 12.76 2.50 -3.79
CA ARG A 74 14.12 3.02 -4.03
C ARG A 74 14.12 4.11 -5.09
N ARG A 75 13.48 3.87 -6.23
CA ARG A 75 13.39 4.87 -7.31
C ARG A 75 12.63 6.13 -6.85
N LEU A 76 11.54 5.95 -6.11
CA LEU A 76 10.81 7.07 -5.51
C LEU A 76 11.69 7.92 -4.58
N ALA A 77 12.44 7.27 -3.69
CA ALA A 77 13.34 7.98 -2.76
C ALA A 77 14.49 8.68 -3.50
N GLU A 78 15.06 8.05 -4.52
CA GLU A 78 16.08 8.64 -5.40
C GLU A 78 15.56 9.91 -6.08
N ASP A 79 14.37 9.86 -6.70
CA ASP A 79 13.75 11.01 -7.37
C ASP A 79 13.31 12.10 -6.37
N MET A 80 13.07 11.74 -5.11
CA MET A 80 12.85 12.68 -3.99
C MET A 80 14.15 13.31 -3.47
N GLY A 81 15.32 12.76 -3.80
CA GLY A 81 16.62 13.17 -3.28
C GLY A 81 16.83 12.80 -1.80
N VAL A 82 16.27 11.67 -1.35
CA VAL A 82 16.37 11.17 0.03
C VAL A 82 16.76 9.68 0.06
N ASP A 83 17.24 9.21 1.20
CA ASP A 83 17.45 7.78 1.43
C ASP A 83 16.10 7.06 1.68
N VAL A 84 16.08 5.73 1.51
CA VAL A 84 14.94 4.89 1.87
C VAL A 84 15.25 4.01 3.07
N GLU A 85 14.36 4.01 4.06
CA GLU A 85 14.37 3.09 5.20
C GLU A 85 13.17 2.14 5.08
N PHE A 86 13.45 0.85 4.87
CA PHE A 86 12.42 -0.18 4.85
C PHE A 86 12.09 -0.66 6.26
N ILE A 87 10.81 -0.71 6.58
CA ILE A 87 10.30 -1.13 7.88
C ILE A 87 9.36 -2.34 7.69
N PRO A 88 9.91 -3.57 7.61
CA PRO A 88 9.13 -4.79 7.54
C PRO A 88 8.09 -4.85 8.66
N THR A 89 6.83 -5.08 8.28
CA THR A 89 5.70 -5.06 9.19
C THR A 89 4.69 -6.13 8.78
N LYS A 90 4.18 -6.90 9.75
CA LYS A 90 3.13 -7.90 9.49
C LYS A 90 1.91 -7.24 8.86
N TRP A 91 1.33 -7.89 7.85
CA TRP A 91 0.21 -7.34 7.08
C TRP A 91 -1.00 -6.96 7.93
N SER A 92 -1.36 -7.80 8.90
CA SER A 92 -2.47 -7.53 9.83
C SER A 92 -2.30 -6.23 10.63
N GLY A 93 -1.05 -5.80 10.87
CA GLY A 93 -0.72 -4.60 11.63
C GLY A 93 -0.24 -3.42 10.78
N ILE A 94 -0.17 -3.54 9.46
CA ILE A 94 0.51 -2.53 8.62
C ILE A 94 -0.25 -1.19 8.57
N ILE A 95 -1.58 -1.20 8.46
CA ILE A 95 -2.39 0.04 8.49
C ILE A 95 -2.35 0.68 9.89
N PRO A 96 -2.56 -0.05 11.01
CA PRO A 96 -2.35 0.52 12.34
C PRO A 96 -0.97 1.14 12.52
N ALA A 97 0.09 0.49 12.05
CA ALA A 97 1.46 1.02 12.14
C ALA A 97 1.67 2.29 11.30
N LEU A 98 1.04 2.39 10.12
CA LEU A 98 1.00 3.64 9.35
C LEU A 98 0.36 4.76 10.16
N LEU A 99 -0.79 4.49 10.78
CA LEU A 99 -1.57 5.48 11.52
C LEU A 99 -0.89 5.97 12.81
N THR A 100 0.02 5.16 13.39
CA THR A 100 0.85 5.59 14.53
C THR A 100 2.13 6.31 14.11
N GLY A 101 2.37 6.48 12.80
CA GLY A 101 3.55 7.17 12.28
C GLY A 101 4.83 6.33 12.34
N LYS A 102 4.73 5.00 12.38
CA LYS A 102 5.90 4.10 12.34
C LYS A 102 6.70 4.28 11.04
N PHE A 103 6.00 4.57 9.94
CA PHE A 103 6.55 4.89 8.61
C PHE A 103 5.64 5.93 7.94
N ASP A 104 6.14 6.55 6.87
CA ASP A 104 5.44 7.64 6.20
C ASP A 104 4.42 7.12 5.16
N VAL A 105 4.74 5.99 4.52
CA VAL A 105 3.97 5.41 3.41
C VAL A 105 4.04 3.88 3.43
N ILE A 106 2.99 3.24 2.92
CA ILE A 106 2.98 1.81 2.58
C ILE A 106 3.21 1.67 1.08
N ILE A 107 4.31 0.99 0.72
CA ILE A 107 4.63 0.52 -0.62
C ILE A 107 4.89 -0.97 -0.47
N GLY A 108 3.85 -1.77 -0.69
CA GLY A 108 3.86 -3.20 -0.38
C GLY A 108 2.73 -3.98 -1.05
N GLY A 109 2.34 -3.62 -2.28
CA GLY A 109 1.29 -4.32 -3.00
C GLY A 109 -0.11 -4.12 -2.42
N MET A 110 -0.39 -2.96 -1.81
CA MET A 110 -1.69 -2.73 -1.17
C MET A 110 -2.79 -2.41 -2.18
N GLY A 111 -3.71 -3.36 -2.35
CA GLY A 111 -4.95 -3.15 -3.09
C GLY A 111 -5.79 -2.01 -2.50
N ILE A 112 -6.22 -1.08 -3.36
CA ILE A 112 -7.11 0.03 -3.01
C ILE A 112 -8.51 -0.53 -2.76
N ARG A 113 -9.00 -0.38 -1.52
CA ARG A 113 -10.34 -0.85 -1.12
C ARG A 113 -11.10 0.22 -0.33
N PRO A 114 -12.44 0.28 -0.45
CA PRO A 114 -13.25 1.23 0.30
C PRO A 114 -13.03 1.17 1.82
N ASP A 115 -12.99 -0.03 2.42
CA ASP A 115 -12.80 -0.21 3.86
C ASP A 115 -11.44 0.32 4.35
N ARG A 116 -10.37 0.15 3.56
CA ARG A 116 -9.05 0.71 3.83
C ARG A 116 -9.05 2.23 3.65
N ASN A 117 -9.70 2.72 2.60
CA ASN A 117 -9.81 4.15 2.28
C ASN A 117 -10.60 4.94 3.35
N LEU A 118 -11.45 4.29 4.14
CA LEU A 118 -12.03 4.92 5.33
C LEU A 118 -10.98 5.30 6.38
N LYS A 119 -9.81 4.64 6.38
CA LYS A 119 -8.75 4.83 7.39
C LYS A 119 -7.53 5.57 6.85
N VAL A 120 -7.13 5.29 5.61
CA VAL A 120 -5.94 5.86 4.95
C VAL A 120 -6.35 6.55 3.65
N ASN A 121 -5.45 7.33 3.05
CA ASN A 121 -5.60 7.75 1.66
C ASN A 121 -4.75 6.86 0.75
N PHE A 122 -5.07 6.84 -0.55
CA PHE A 122 -4.31 6.13 -1.57
C PHE A 122 -3.87 7.10 -2.67
N SER A 123 -2.68 6.87 -3.22
CA SER A 123 -2.28 7.44 -4.50
C SER A 123 -3.17 6.94 -5.63
N ILE A 124 -2.98 7.50 -6.83
CA ILE A 124 -3.41 6.83 -8.06
C ILE A 124 -2.75 5.45 -8.16
N PRO A 125 -3.36 4.47 -8.86
CA PRO A 125 -2.75 3.16 -9.01
C PRO A 125 -1.43 3.24 -9.78
N TYR A 126 -0.38 2.57 -9.30
CA TYR A 126 0.89 2.36 -10.04
C TYR A 126 1.00 0.93 -10.59
N ASP A 127 0.11 0.04 -10.15
CA ASP A 127 0.00 -1.29 -10.71
C ASP A 127 -1.44 -1.83 -10.61
N TYR A 128 -1.70 -2.89 -11.37
CA TYR A 128 -2.88 -3.73 -11.24
C TYR A 128 -2.47 -5.18 -10.99
N SER A 129 -3.01 -5.76 -9.91
CA SER A 129 -2.88 -7.17 -9.59
C SER A 129 -4.20 -7.90 -9.82
N GLY A 130 -4.17 -9.23 -9.71
CA GLY A 130 -5.35 -10.08 -9.78
C GLY A 130 -5.15 -11.33 -8.96
N MET A 131 -6.24 -11.91 -8.48
CA MET A 131 -6.20 -13.17 -7.74
C MET A 131 -6.16 -14.35 -8.71
N SER A 132 -5.32 -15.32 -8.39
CA SER A 132 -5.28 -16.63 -9.02
C SER A 132 -5.33 -17.72 -7.95
N ILE A 133 -5.40 -18.96 -8.41
CA ILE A 133 -5.52 -20.16 -7.57
C ILE A 133 -4.34 -21.06 -7.90
N VAL A 134 -3.73 -21.68 -6.91
CA VAL A 134 -2.89 -22.87 -7.11
C VAL A 134 -3.55 -24.03 -6.36
N ALA A 135 -3.67 -25.17 -7.02
CA ALA A 135 -4.48 -26.29 -6.55
C ALA A 135 -3.68 -27.59 -6.44
N SER A 136 -4.10 -28.45 -5.51
CA SER A 136 -3.53 -29.77 -5.31
C SER A 136 -3.98 -30.71 -6.43
N LYS A 137 -3.04 -31.36 -7.11
CA LYS A 137 -3.34 -32.36 -8.14
C LYS A 137 -4.09 -33.57 -7.58
N GLU A 138 -3.86 -33.91 -6.31
CA GLU A 138 -4.51 -35.04 -5.65
C GLU A 138 -5.95 -34.70 -5.24
N MET A 139 -6.15 -33.57 -4.55
CA MET A 139 -7.45 -33.22 -3.98
C MET A 139 -8.39 -32.52 -4.96
N ALA A 140 -7.84 -31.78 -5.93
CA ALA A 140 -8.59 -30.95 -6.88
C ALA A 140 -8.45 -31.43 -8.33
N ALA A 141 -8.20 -32.73 -8.53
CA ALA A 141 -8.12 -33.33 -9.86
C ALA A 141 -9.37 -32.98 -10.69
N GLY A 142 -9.15 -32.41 -11.88
CA GLY A 142 -10.23 -32.02 -12.80
C GLY A 142 -10.89 -30.67 -12.49
N PHE A 143 -10.46 -29.94 -11.46
CA PHE A 143 -10.99 -28.60 -11.17
C PHE A 143 -10.34 -27.60 -12.14
N ASN A 144 -11.15 -26.99 -13.01
CA ASN A 144 -10.70 -26.06 -14.04
C ASN A 144 -11.60 -24.81 -14.17
N THR A 145 -12.54 -24.63 -13.24
CA THR A 145 -13.40 -23.45 -13.17
C THR A 145 -13.46 -22.92 -11.75
N LEU A 146 -13.87 -21.66 -11.59
CA LEU A 146 -14.01 -21.04 -10.28
C LEU A 146 -15.11 -21.73 -9.45
N GLU A 147 -16.18 -22.17 -10.11
CA GLU A 147 -17.31 -22.89 -9.51
C GLU A 147 -16.90 -24.23 -8.92
N ALA A 148 -15.90 -24.91 -9.50
CA ALA A 148 -15.38 -26.17 -8.98
C ALA A 148 -14.81 -25.99 -7.56
N PHE A 149 -14.31 -24.80 -7.21
CA PHE A 149 -13.82 -24.47 -5.88
C PHE A 149 -14.91 -23.97 -4.92
N ASN A 150 -16.11 -23.65 -5.40
CA ASN A 150 -17.23 -23.15 -4.59
C ASN A 150 -18.15 -24.29 -4.11
N ARG A 151 -17.63 -25.21 -3.31
CA ARG A 151 -18.38 -26.37 -2.78
C ARG A 151 -18.12 -26.57 -1.29
N LYS A 152 -19.08 -27.17 -0.59
CA LYS A 152 -19.02 -27.38 0.88
C LYS A 152 -17.90 -28.30 1.34
N ASP A 153 -17.45 -29.20 0.48
CA ASP A 153 -16.38 -30.15 0.75
C ASP A 153 -15.00 -29.64 0.32
N VAL A 154 -14.94 -28.45 -0.28
CA VAL A 154 -13.70 -27.81 -0.71
C VAL A 154 -13.16 -26.91 0.41
N ILE A 155 -11.86 -27.00 0.62
CA ILE A 155 -11.09 -26.17 1.56
C ILE A 155 -10.16 -25.29 0.75
N VAL A 156 -10.29 -23.98 0.90
CA VAL A 156 -9.39 -22.99 0.30
C VAL A 156 -8.61 -22.26 1.39
N ALA A 157 -7.32 -22.10 1.18
CA ALA A 157 -6.44 -21.36 2.07
C ALA A 157 -6.11 -19.98 1.49
N ALA A 158 -6.02 -18.97 2.35
CA ALA A 158 -5.61 -17.62 1.96
C ALA A 158 -4.99 -16.90 3.17
N ARG A 159 -4.30 -15.80 2.91
CA ARG A 159 -3.77 -14.94 3.98
C ARG A 159 -4.88 -14.02 4.54
N ILE A 160 -5.02 -13.94 5.85
CA ILE A 160 -6.02 -13.12 6.52
C ILE A 160 -5.83 -11.62 6.23
N GLY A 161 -6.94 -10.89 6.10
CA GLY A 161 -6.93 -9.43 5.85
C GLY A 161 -6.45 -9.01 4.46
N THR A 162 -6.26 -9.97 3.55
CA THR A 162 -5.88 -9.71 2.16
C THR A 162 -7.08 -9.64 1.23
N THR A 163 -6.82 -9.19 0.01
CA THR A 163 -7.77 -9.19 -1.10
C THR A 163 -8.04 -10.61 -1.60
N ALA A 164 -7.11 -11.55 -1.42
CA ALA A 164 -7.33 -12.98 -1.65
C ALA A 164 -8.39 -13.57 -0.71
N ALA A 165 -8.32 -13.26 0.58
CA ALA A 165 -9.36 -13.69 1.53
C ALA A 165 -10.74 -13.10 1.18
N ALA A 166 -10.79 -11.81 0.81
CA ALA A 166 -12.03 -11.19 0.35
C ALA A 166 -12.57 -11.81 -0.96
N ALA A 167 -11.69 -12.21 -1.87
CA ALA A 167 -12.05 -12.90 -3.10
C ALA A 167 -12.59 -14.31 -2.80
N ALA A 168 -11.99 -15.04 -1.86
CA ALA A 168 -12.49 -16.33 -1.40
C ALA A 168 -13.93 -16.23 -0.88
N GLU A 169 -14.20 -15.25 -0.02
CA GLU A 169 -15.56 -15.01 0.51
C GLU A 169 -16.58 -14.67 -0.58
N LYS A 170 -16.15 -13.88 -1.57
CA LYS A 170 -17.04 -13.42 -2.65
C LYS A 170 -17.36 -14.52 -3.67
N TYR A 171 -16.35 -15.25 -4.11
CA TYR A 171 -16.45 -16.16 -5.26
C TYR A 171 -16.60 -17.63 -4.85
N MET A 172 -16.19 -17.99 -3.63
CA MET A 172 -16.26 -19.35 -3.09
C MET A 172 -16.98 -19.37 -1.73
N PRO A 173 -18.16 -18.74 -1.59
CA PRO A 173 -18.84 -18.62 -0.31
C PRO A 173 -19.18 -19.98 0.34
N LEU A 174 -19.35 -21.05 -0.44
CA LEU A 174 -19.67 -22.39 0.05
C LEU A 174 -18.45 -23.16 0.56
N ALA A 175 -17.23 -22.79 0.13
CA ALA A 175 -16.01 -23.45 0.58
C ALA A 175 -15.71 -23.14 2.06
N GLU A 176 -14.99 -24.06 2.70
CA GLU A 176 -14.31 -23.78 3.96
C GLU A 176 -13.11 -22.88 3.66
N LYS A 177 -13.03 -21.72 4.34
CA LYS A 177 -11.87 -20.83 4.24
C LYS A 177 -10.96 -21.06 5.44
N ARG A 178 -9.69 -21.41 5.19
CA ARG A 178 -8.64 -21.42 6.20
C ARG A 178 -7.75 -20.21 6.02
N LEU A 179 -7.79 -19.30 6.99
CA LEU A 179 -7.07 -18.03 6.91
C LEU A 179 -5.85 -18.07 7.83
N PHE A 180 -4.71 -17.63 7.29
CA PHE A 180 -3.42 -17.65 8.00
C PHE A 180 -2.79 -16.25 8.05
N ASP A 181 -1.96 -16.00 9.06
CA ASP A 181 -1.24 -14.73 9.18
C ASP A 181 -0.16 -14.57 8.10
N ASP A 182 0.50 -15.68 7.76
CA ASP A 182 1.60 -15.75 6.81
C ASP A 182 1.24 -16.59 5.59
N GLU A 183 1.62 -16.12 4.40
CA GLU A 183 1.30 -16.82 3.16
C GLU A 183 1.98 -18.19 3.04
N SER A 184 3.20 -18.32 3.58
CA SER A 184 3.90 -19.60 3.62
C SER A 184 3.10 -20.67 4.34
N GLN A 185 2.34 -20.33 5.39
CA GLN A 185 1.47 -21.27 6.10
C GLN A 185 0.30 -21.73 5.22
N ALA A 186 -0.31 -20.82 4.45
CA ALA A 186 -1.36 -21.19 3.51
C ALA A 186 -0.85 -22.15 2.42
N ILE A 187 0.36 -21.90 1.89
CA ILE A 187 1.01 -22.80 0.93
C ILE A 187 1.32 -24.17 1.57
N GLN A 188 1.76 -24.21 2.83
CA GLN A 188 2.02 -25.46 3.54
C GLN A 188 0.76 -26.32 3.71
N GLU A 189 -0.42 -25.73 3.96
CA GLU A 189 -1.69 -26.48 3.96
C GLU A 189 -1.95 -27.18 2.62
N LEU A 190 -1.63 -26.50 1.51
CA LEU A 190 -1.79 -27.06 0.18
C LEU A 190 -0.80 -28.21 -0.07
N LEU A 191 0.48 -27.99 0.24
CA LEU A 191 1.55 -28.98 0.01
C LEU A 191 1.40 -30.25 0.84
N THR A 192 0.74 -30.14 2.00
CA THR A 192 0.51 -31.25 2.92
C THR A 192 -0.87 -31.92 2.74
N GLY A 193 -1.62 -31.55 1.70
CA GLY A 193 -2.92 -32.16 1.40
C GLY A 193 -4.02 -31.81 2.41
N ARG A 194 -3.90 -30.66 3.10
CA ARG A 194 -4.91 -30.16 4.05
C ARG A 194 -5.84 -29.11 3.45
N ALA A 195 -5.48 -28.53 2.30
CA ALA A 195 -6.33 -27.65 1.50
C ALA A 195 -6.35 -28.08 0.03
N HIS A 196 -7.46 -27.85 -0.65
CA HIS A 196 -7.60 -28.14 -2.08
C HIS A 196 -6.89 -27.09 -2.93
N ALA A 197 -6.88 -25.84 -2.45
CA ALA A 197 -6.33 -24.70 -3.16
C ALA A 197 -5.84 -23.61 -2.23
N VAL A 198 -4.89 -22.82 -2.72
CA VAL A 198 -4.52 -21.52 -2.16
C VAL A 198 -4.94 -20.43 -3.13
N ILE A 199 -5.57 -19.39 -2.61
CA ILE A 199 -5.91 -18.17 -3.36
C ILE A 199 -4.91 -17.10 -2.98
N ALA A 200 -4.30 -16.48 -3.98
CA ALA A 200 -3.32 -15.42 -3.77
C ALA A 200 -3.18 -14.51 -4.99
N SER A 201 -2.51 -13.38 -4.79
CA SER A 201 -2.16 -12.46 -5.87
C SER A 201 -1.22 -13.13 -6.87
N ALA A 202 -1.48 -12.93 -8.16
CA ALA A 202 -0.52 -13.26 -9.21
C ALA A 202 0.81 -12.52 -8.98
N PRO A 203 1.95 -13.15 -9.30
CA PRO A 203 2.12 -14.39 -10.06
C PRO A 203 2.37 -15.61 -9.15
N MET A 204 2.23 -15.45 -7.82
CA MET A 204 2.65 -16.47 -6.84
C MET A 204 2.04 -17.85 -7.13
N PRO A 205 0.73 -17.99 -7.40
CA PRO A 205 0.14 -19.29 -7.74
C PRO A 205 0.82 -20.00 -8.92
N ALA A 206 1.19 -19.27 -9.98
CA ALA A 206 1.88 -19.84 -11.14
C ALA A 206 3.29 -20.32 -10.77
N TYR A 207 4.03 -19.54 -9.97
CA TYR A 207 5.34 -19.96 -9.50
C TYR A 207 5.28 -21.21 -8.61
N GLN A 208 4.28 -21.33 -7.73
CA GLN A 208 4.09 -22.54 -6.93
C GLN A 208 3.77 -23.77 -7.79
N ALA A 209 2.92 -23.60 -8.82
CA ALA A 209 2.60 -24.67 -9.75
C ALA A 209 3.82 -25.14 -10.57
N ILE A 210 4.75 -24.25 -10.90
CA ILE A 210 6.01 -24.60 -11.58
C ILE A 210 6.97 -25.29 -10.60
N GLN A 211 7.17 -24.69 -9.42
CA GLN A 211 8.11 -25.17 -8.41
C GLN A 211 7.74 -26.56 -7.89
N TYR A 212 6.46 -26.82 -7.66
CA TYR A 212 5.93 -28.09 -7.17
C TYR A 212 5.09 -28.79 -8.23
N SER A 213 5.59 -28.83 -9.46
CA SER A 213 4.85 -29.35 -10.62
C SER A 213 4.46 -30.82 -10.53
N ASP A 214 5.04 -31.60 -9.62
CA ASP A 214 4.62 -32.96 -9.28
C ASP A 214 3.34 -33.00 -8.44
N LYS A 215 3.06 -31.95 -7.65
CA LYS A 215 1.95 -31.90 -6.67
C LYS A 215 0.89 -30.87 -6.97
N LEU A 216 1.26 -29.76 -7.59
CA LEU A 216 0.42 -28.58 -7.75
C LEU A 216 0.17 -28.28 -9.23
N PHE A 217 -0.94 -27.60 -9.51
CA PHE A 217 -1.25 -27.09 -10.85
C PHE A 217 -1.98 -25.74 -10.76
N LEU A 218 -1.97 -25.01 -11.86
CA LEU A 218 -2.72 -23.77 -12.03
C LEU A 218 -4.06 -24.11 -12.72
N PRO A 219 -5.21 -24.06 -12.01
CA PRO A 219 -6.51 -24.48 -12.55
C PRO A 219 -7.17 -23.45 -13.47
N LEU A 220 -6.76 -22.17 -13.38
CA LEU A 220 -7.33 -21.08 -14.16
C LEU A 220 -6.26 -20.48 -15.07
N GLU A 221 -6.62 -20.21 -16.33
CA GLU A 221 -5.72 -19.58 -17.30
C GLU A 221 -5.49 -18.09 -16.99
N GLU A 222 -6.53 -17.41 -16.51
CA GLU A 222 -6.50 -15.99 -16.19
C GLU A 222 -6.80 -15.72 -14.70
N ASN A 223 -6.39 -14.54 -14.24
CA ASN A 223 -6.76 -14.05 -12.93
C ASN A 223 -8.28 -13.79 -12.89
N PHE A 224 -8.96 -14.27 -11.85
CA PHE A 224 -10.42 -14.12 -11.72
C PHE A 224 -10.85 -12.82 -11.04
N THR A 225 -9.88 -11.99 -10.66
CA THR A 225 -10.10 -10.60 -10.22
C THR A 225 -9.08 -9.66 -10.82
N LYS A 226 -9.39 -8.36 -10.78
CA LYS A 226 -8.45 -7.28 -11.08
C LYS A 226 -8.58 -6.22 -10.00
N GLU A 227 -7.47 -5.81 -9.41
CA GLU A 227 -7.43 -4.81 -8.35
C GLU A 227 -6.35 -3.77 -8.58
N PRO A 228 -6.66 -2.47 -8.40
CA PRO A 228 -5.66 -1.42 -8.41
C PRO A 228 -4.81 -1.46 -7.15
N ILE A 229 -3.50 -1.30 -7.32
CA ILE A 229 -2.51 -1.22 -6.24
C ILE A 229 -2.02 0.23 -6.14
N GLY A 230 -2.00 0.79 -4.93
CA GLY A 230 -1.60 2.18 -4.69
C GLY A 230 -0.78 2.34 -3.42
N PHE A 231 -0.04 3.45 -3.34
CA PHE A 231 0.65 3.85 -2.11
C PHE A 231 -0.38 4.26 -1.07
N ALA A 232 -0.26 3.70 0.14
CA ALA A 232 -1.15 4.07 1.24
C ALA A 232 -0.44 5.04 2.20
N LEU A 233 -1.10 6.15 2.52
CA LEU A 233 -0.56 7.19 3.41
C LEU A 233 -1.62 7.69 4.39
N GLN A 234 -1.17 8.33 5.47
CA GLN A 234 -2.09 8.94 6.44
C GLN A 234 -2.98 10.00 5.77
N LYS A 235 -4.18 10.17 6.31
CA LYS A 235 -5.09 11.21 5.85
C LYS A 235 -4.57 12.60 6.21
N GLY A 236 -4.86 13.58 5.34
CA GLY A 236 -4.59 14.99 5.61
C GLY A 236 -3.29 15.53 5.02
N ASP A 237 -2.43 14.70 4.41
CA ASP A 237 -1.25 15.16 3.70
C ASP A 237 -1.45 15.24 2.18
N TYR A 238 -1.91 16.40 1.72
CA TYR A 238 -2.22 16.62 0.30
C TYR A 238 -0.96 16.89 -0.53
N ASP A 239 0.09 17.47 0.06
CA ASP A 239 1.33 17.77 -0.64
C ASP A 239 2.08 16.48 -0.99
N LEU A 240 2.20 15.56 -0.03
CA LEU A 240 2.80 14.24 -0.27
C LEU A 240 1.94 13.39 -1.23
N MET A 241 0.61 13.44 -1.11
CA MET A 241 -0.30 12.78 -2.05
C MET A 241 -0.10 13.27 -3.48
N ASN A 242 -0.06 14.60 -3.67
CA ASN A 242 0.14 15.20 -4.98
C ASN A 242 1.53 14.82 -5.55
N PHE A 243 2.57 14.83 -4.71
CA PHE A 243 3.90 14.38 -5.12
C PHE A 243 3.87 12.92 -5.62
N PHE A 244 3.31 11.99 -4.85
CA PHE A 244 3.20 10.59 -5.24
C PHE A 244 2.42 10.40 -6.55
N ASN A 245 1.29 11.09 -6.72
CA ASN A 245 0.49 10.96 -7.93
C ASN A 245 1.23 11.47 -9.18
N ASN A 246 1.93 12.59 -9.06
CA ASN A 246 2.73 13.14 -10.16
C ASN A 246 3.93 12.25 -10.46
N TRP A 247 4.61 11.75 -9.43
CA TRP A 247 5.72 10.80 -9.60
C TRP A 247 5.27 9.54 -10.35
N ILE A 248 4.18 8.91 -9.91
CA ILE A 248 3.61 7.72 -10.58
C ILE A 248 3.32 8.02 -12.06
N THR A 249 2.71 9.17 -12.33
CA THR A 249 2.37 9.60 -13.70
C THR A 249 3.62 9.72 -14.58
N VAL A 250 4.70 10.30 -14.04
CA VAL A 250 5.97 10.46 -14.76
C VAL A 250 6.65 9.12 -15.02
N VAL A 251 6.83 8.29 -13.99
CA VAL A 251 7.55 7.02 -14.15
C VAL A 251 6.76 5.97 -14.96
N ASP A 252 5.44 6.07 -14.98
CA ASP A 252 4.60 5.28 -15.89
C ASP A 252 4.78 5.72 -17.34
N ALA A 253 4.80 7.04 -17.60
CA ALA A 253 5.03 7.60 -18.93
C ALA A 253 6.44 7.28 -19.48
N GLU A 254 7.43 7.13 -18.60
CA GLU A 254 8.77 6.63 -18.94
C GLU A 254 8.77 5.14 -19.35
N GLY A 255 7.72 4.40 -18.99
CA GLY A 255 7.64 2.94 -19.18
C GLY A 255 8.40 2.14 -18.11
N TRP A 256 8.99 2.80 -17.12
CA TRP A 256 9.83 2.17 -16.11
C TRP A 256 9.05 1.18 -15.25
N LEU A 257 7.83 1.54 -14.81
CA LEU A 257 6.97 0.64 -14.04
C LEU A 257 6.67 -0.66 -14.79
N LYS A 258 6.41 -0.56 -16.10
CA LYS A 258 6.15 -1.71 -16.97
C LYS A 258 7.39 -2.59 -17.11
N GLU A 259 8.57 -2.00 -17.31
CA GLU A 259 9.83 -2.72 -17.40
C GLU A 259 10.15 -3.45 -16.09
N ARG A 260 10.10 -2.76 -14.95
CA ARG A 260 10.34 -3.37 -13.64
C ARG A 260 9.33 -4.46 -13.33
N LYS A 261 8.05 -4.25 -13.64
CA LYS A 261 7.04 -5.31 -13.50
C LYS A 261 7.36 -6.51 -14.39
N HIS A 262 7.78 -6.31 -15.63
CA HIS A 262 8.17 -7.42 -16.49
C HIS A 262 9.34 -8.21 -15.91
N TYR A 263 10.38 -7.55 -15.40
CA TYR A 263 11.50 -8.22 -14.73
C TYR A 263 11.04 -9.12 -13.58
N TRP A 264 10.25 -8.59 -12.64
CA TRP A 264 9.85 -9.34 -11.44
C TRP A 264 8.77 -10.39 -11.70
N PHE A 265 7.84 -10.17 -12.63
CA PHE A 265 6.64 -10.99 -12.79
C PHE A 265 6.64 -11.82 -14.08
N GLY A 266 7.35 -11.36 -15.11
CA GLY A 266 7.42 -11.99 -16.42
C GLY A 266 8.67 -12.83 -16.66
N THR A 267 9.69 -12.72 -15.79
CA THR A 267 10.94 -13.48 -15.90
C THR A 267 11.23 -14.29 -14.63
N GLN A 268 12.27 -15.13 -14.69
CA GLN A 268 12.82 -15.84 -13.53
C GLN A 268 14.26 -15.41 -13.21
N ASP A 269 14.76 -14.34 -13.83
CA ASP A 269 16.18 -13.95 -13.76
C ASP A 269 16.62 -13.61 -12.33
N TRP A 270 15.70 -13.12 -11.50
CA TRP A 270 15.91 -12.79 -10.10
C TRP A 270 15.90 -14.01 -9.16
N GLN A 271 15.47 -15.19 -9.61
CA GLN A 271 15.35 -16.37 -8.73
C GLN A 271 16.70 -16.79 -8.12
N SER A 272 17.80 -16.62 -8.86
CA SER A 272 19.16 -16.91 -8.36
C SER A 272 19.62 -16.03 -7.20
N LEU A 273 18.92 -14.92 -6.94
CA LEU A 273 19.20 -14.03 -5.81
C LEU A 273 18.59 -14.54 -4.51
N VAL A 274 17.54 -15.36 -4.58
CA VAL A 274 16.79 -15.86 -3.42
C VAL A 274 17.02 -17.34 -3.12
N GLN A 275 17.63 -18.08 -4.06
CA GLN A 275 18.02 -19.48 -3.90
C GLN A 275 19.40 -19.63 -3.23
#